data_AF-A0A0K2GCR8-F1
#
_entry.id   AF-A0A0K2GCR8-F1
#
_cell.length_a   1.000
_cell.length_b   1.000
_cell.length_c   1.000
_cell.angle_alpha   90.00
_cell.angle_beta   90.00
_cell.angle_gamma   90.00
#
_symmetry.space_group_name_H-M   'P 1'
#
loop_
_entity.id
_entity.type
_entity.pdbx_description
1 polymer ?
#
loop_
_entity_poly.entity_id
_entity_poly.type
_entity_poly.pdbx_seq_one_letter_code
_entity_poly.pdbx_strand_id
1 'polypeptide(L)'
;MKGWVYVISNPAMPGLIKVGHSTKDPELRARELSSTGSPHPYIVEYEMLIEQPARVEQQAHNALKNWRERKEWFRCSCEEAIAAIQRSAGSGVIHESFKRADRERSAAIRYAQEQSAARKKEIDAKLAAQELALQLRYDARLKSHFIDLPFWQYWASGIVVVALLLAFTDPKITDQGFFWLSVLGGAAVGAIIKTIMDERTKNSPGYQALLREQATALDEAREAILVLCPNLNCKRTVRFQVDQLLAVKDGKWNCPVCKVPIDPLKQ
;
A
#
# COMPACT_ATOMS: atom_id res chain seq x y z
N MET A 1 9.05 22.01 46.39
CA MET A 1 7.88 21.81 45.51
C MET A 1 8.38 21.41 44.13
N LYS A 2 7.76 20.40 43.51
CA LYS A 2 8.11 19.92 42.16
C LYS A 2 7.32 20.71 41.11
N GLY A 3 7.90 20.87 39.93
CA GLY A 3 7.20 21.42 38.78
C GLY A 3 8.11 21.45 37.56
N TRP A 4 7.60 22.06 36.50
CA TRP A 4 8.21 22.06 35.19
C TRP A 4 8.97 23.35 34.92
N VAL A 5 10.11 23.24 34.25
CA VAL A 5 10.76 24.31 33.50
C VAL A 5 10.69 23.94 32.03
N TYR A 6 10.33 24.88 31.17
CA TYR A 6 10.08 24.59 29.76
C TYR A 6 10.62 25.67 28.84
N VAL A 7 10.78 25.27 27.57
CA VAL A 7 11.09 26.15 26.45
C VAL A 7 9.89 26.14 25.51
N ILE A 8 9.36 27.31 25.21
CA ILE A 8 8.24 27.49 24.28
C ILE A 8 8.69 28.34 23.11
N SER A 9 8.33 27.91 21.90
CA SER A 9 8.48 28.65 20.66
C SER A 9 7.10 29.07 20.10
N ASN A 10 7.11 29.96 19.13
CA ASN A 10 5.94 30.24 18.30
C ASN A 10 6.39 30.44 16.84
N PRO A 11 5.82 29.74 15.86
CA PRO A 11 6.15 29.93 14.44
C PRO A 11 5.97 31.38 13.94
N ALA A 12 5.07 32.16 14.55
CA ALA A 12 4.86 33.57 14.23
C ALA A 12 6.02 34.48 14.71
N MET A 13 6.90 33.98 15.59
CA MET A 13 8.00 34.72 16.18
C MET A 13 9.32 33.93 16.09
N PRO A 14 9.88 33.72 14.88
CA PRO A 14 11.11 32.96 14.71
C PRO A 14 12.29 33.54 15.48
N GLY A 15 13.08 32.68 16.13
CA GLY A 15 14.24 33.09 16.92
C GLY A 15 13.92 33.79 18.25
N LEU A 16 12.63 33.83 18.65
CA LEU A 16 12.21 34.35 19.94
C LEU A 16 11.60 33.22 20.78
N ILE A 17 12.24 32.95 21.91
CA ILE A 17 11.98 31.78 22.75
C ILE A 17 11.54 32.21 24.14
N LYS A 18 10.54 31.54 24.68
CA LYS A 18 10.08 31.72 26.06
C LYS A 18 10.68 30.65 26.95
N VAL A 19 11.36 31.07 28.03
CA VAL A 19 11.77 30.18 29.12
C VAL A 19 10.88 30.46 30.31
N GLY A 20 10.14 29.45 30.76
CA GLY A 20 9.15 29.61 31.83
C GLY A 20 9.13 28.42 32.78
N HIS A 21 8.43 28.59 33.90
CA HIS A 21 8.07 27.47 34.77
C HIS A 21 6.55 27.29 34.93
N SER A 22 6.12 26.13 35.41
CA SER A 22 4.72 25.84 35.74
C SER A 22 4.63 24.69 36.74
N THR A 23 3.63 24.72 37.63
CA THR A 23 3.26 23.55 38.46
C THR A 23 2.34 22.59 37.71
N LYS A 24 1.68 23.06 36.65
CA LYS A 24 0.88 22.27 35.71
C LYS A 24 1.74 21.83 34.52
N ASP A 25 1.20 20.90 33.75
CA ASP A 25 1.74 20.45 32.46
C ASP A 25 2.11 21.61 31.51
N PRO A 26 3.31 21.61 30.90
CA PRO A 26 3.76 22.66 29.98
C PRO A 26 2.90 22.85 28.73
N GLU A 27 2.29 21.79 28.19
CA GLU A 27 1.41 21.88 27.02
C GLU A 27 0.07 22.55 27.37
N LEU A 28 -0.45 22.32 28.58
CA LEU A 28 -1.56 23.13 29.10
C LEU A 28 -1.16 24.61 29.21
N ARG A 29 0.05 24.89 29.70
CA ARG A 29 0.53 26.27 29.84
C ARG A 29 0.75 26.96 28.48
N ALA A 30 1.26 26.27 27.48
CA ALA A 30 1.38 26.77 26.11
C ALA A 30 0.02 27.10 25.50
N ARG A 31 -1.00 26.28 25.76
CA ARG A 31 -2.39 26.56 25.36
C ARG A 31 -2.97 27.77 26.07
N GLU A 32 -2.75 27.95 27.37
CA GLU A 32 -3.18 29.15 28.11
C GLU A 32 -2.54 30.45 27.57
N LEU A 33 -1.32 30.37 27.01
CA LEU A 33 -0.66 31.51 26.37
C LEU A 33 -1.27 31.84 25.00
N SER A 34 -1.92 30.87 24.36
CA SER A 34 -2.52 31.03 23.04
C SER A 34 -3.79 31.88 23.16
N SER A 35 -3.65 33.17 22.84
CA SER A 35 -4.72 34.17 22.82
C SER A 35 -4.88 34.75 21.41
N THR A 36 -5.88 35.60 21.17
CA THR A 36 -6.13 36.23 19.86
C THR A 36 -4.97 37.08 19.32
N GLY A 37 -3.94 37.35 20.13
CA GLY A 37 -2.77 38.14 19.78
C GLY A 37 -1.66 37.41 19.02
N SER A 38 -1.72 36.08 18.83
CA SER A 38 -0.75 35.33 18.02
C SER A 38 -1.45 34.44 16.99
N PRO A 39 -1.07 34.51 15.69
CA PRO A 39 -1.74 33.74 14.63
C PRO A 39 -1.40 32.24 14.66
N HIS A 40 -0.33 31.85 15.35
CA HIS A 40 0.09 30.45 15.48
C HIS A 40 0.08 30.02 16.96
N PRO A 41 -0.20 28.74 17.24
CA PRO A 41 -0.16 28.22 18.61
C PRO A 41 1.27 28.24 19.16
N TYR A 42 1.38 28.36 20.48
CA TYR A 42 2.65 28.17 21.17
C TYR A 42 2.99 26.68 21.25
N ILE A 43 4.25 26.34 21.03
CA ILE A 43 4.73 24.97 20.96
C ILE A 43 5.74 24.76 22.08
N VAL A 44 5.54 23.73 22.92
CA VAL A 44 6.56 23.30 23.88
C VAL A 44 7.65 22.56 23.11
N GLU A 45 8.86 23.09 23.11
CA GLU A 45 10.02 22.47 22.43
C GLU A 45 10.80 21.55 23.38
N TYR A 46 10.78 21.88 24.67
CA TYR A 46 11.48 21.16 25.72
C TYR A 46 10.78 21.35 27.06
N GLU A 47 10.83 20.31 27.89
CA GLU A 47 10.37 20.35 29.27
C GLU A 47 11.25 19.55 30.21
N MET A 48 11.39 20.04 31.44
CA MET A 48 12.13 19.39 32.52
C MET A 48 11.30 19.44 33.80
N LEU A 49 10.99 18.27 34.35
CA LEU A 49 10.40 18.14 35.68
C LEU A 49 11.52 18.16 36.72
N ILE A 50 11.46 19.10 37.66
CA ILE A 50 12.53 19.37 38.62
C ILE A 50 11.98 19.85 39.96
N GLU A 51 12.77 19.68 41.01
CA GLU A 51 12.55 20.34 42.29
C GLU A 51 12.92 21.83 42.23
N GLN A 52 12.09 22.69 42.83
CA GLN A 52 12.31 24.15 42.85
C GLN A 52 12.41 24.78 41.43
N PRO A 53 11.42 24.55 40.54
CA PRO A 53 11.48 25.00 39.15
C PRO A 53 11.65 26.52 39.01
N ALA A 54 11.09 27.31 39.94
CA ALA A 54 11.26 28.76 39.97
C ALA A 54 12.72 29.21 40.15
N ARG A 55 13.50 28.47 40.96
CA ARG A 55 14.93 28.74 41.14
C ARG A 55 15.69 28.46 39.85
N VAL A 56 15.40 27.34 39.20
CA VAL A 56 16.06 26.93 37.94
C VAL A 56 15.72 27.89 36.81
N GLU A 57 14.46 28.29 36.68
CA GLU A 57 14.02 29.29 35.70
C GLU A 57 14.76 30.63 35.90
N GLN A 58 14.83 31.13 37.14
CA GLN A 58 15.50 32.40 37.44
C GLN A 58 17.01 32.35 37.12
N GLN A 59 17.65 31.23 37.39
CA GLN A 59 19.06 31.01 37.02
C GLN A 59 19.25 30.95 35.50
N ALA A 60 18.38 30.24 34.79
CA ALA A 60 18.40 30.19 33.33
C ALA A 60 18.16 31.58 32.72
N HIS A 61 17.21 32.36 33.25
CA HIS A 61 16.98 33.75 32.85
C HIS A 61 18.20 34.64 33.07
N ASN A 62 18.93 34.44 34.17
CA ASN A 62 20.15 35.18 34.45
C ASN A 62 21.26 34.80 33.46
N ALA A 63 21.39 33.51 33.12
CA ALA A 63 22.32 33.03 32.11
C ALA A 63 21.99 33.57 30.70
N LEU A 64 20.70 33.76 30.39
CA LEU A 64 20.22 34.27 29.11
C LEU A 64 20.03 35.80 29.08
N LYS A 65 20.44 36.52 30.13
CA LYS A 65 20.12 37.95 30.33
C LYS A 65 20.53 38.83 29.15
N ASN A 66 21.66 38.54 28.51
CA ASN A 66 22.16 39.31 27.35
C ASN A 66 21.29 39.15 26.09
N TRP A 67 20.49 38.09 26.03
CA TRP A 67 19.57 37.81 24.93
C TRP A 67 18.11 38.11 25.28
N ARG A 68 17.85 38.69 26.47
CA ARG A 68 16.49 38.97 26.92
C ARG A 68 15.87 40.10 26.10
N GLU A 69 14.77 39.79 25.42
CA GLU A 69 13.98 40.76 24.67
C GLU A 69 12.96 41.45 25.59
N ARG A 70 12.11 40.66 26.26
CA ARG A 70 11.06 41.18 27.13
C ARG A 70 10.59 40.13 28.12
N LYS A 71 10.61 40.45 29.43
CA LYS A 71 10.18 39.55 30.51
C LYS A 71 10.88 38.18 30.40
N GLU A 72 10.12 37.16 29.99
CA GLU A 72 10.52 35.75 29.90
C GLU A 72 10.83 35.33 28.45
N TRP A 73 10.97 36.30 27.53
CA TRP A 73 11.28 36.09 26.12
C TRP A 73 12.72 36.47 25.80
N PHE A 74 13.40 35.61 25.03
CA PHE A 74 14.82 35.68 24.72
C PHE A 74 15.06 35.46 23.22
N ARG A 75 15.94 36.27 22.61
CA ARG A 75 16.40 36.11 21.22
C ARG A 75 17.54 35.10 21.16
N CYS A 76 17.19 33.82 21.18
CA CYS A 76 18.14 32.71 21.10
C CYS A 76 17.49 31.49 20.43
N SER A 77 18.30 30.49 20.12
CA SER A 77 17.83 29.17 19.68
C SER A 77 17.23 28.36 20.83
N CYS A 78 16.41 27.35 20.49
CA CYS A 78 15.89 26.41 21.48
C CYS A 78 17.04 25.70 22.22
N GLU A 79 18.09 25.34 21.48
CA GLU A 79 19.26 24.62 21.98
C GLU A 79 20.03 25.45 23.02
N GLU A 80 20.20 26.76 22.80
CA GLU A 80 20.82 27.67 23.77
C GLU A 80 19.97 27.82 25.04
N ALA A 81 18.64 27.93 24.90
CA ALA A 81 17.72 28.00 26.03
C ALA A 81 17.73 26.71 26.87
N ILE A 82 17.70 25.54 26.20
CA ILE A 82 17.80 24.23 26.83
C ILE A 82 19.13 24.10 27.59
N ALA A 83 20.25 24.45 26.96
CA ALA A 83 21.56 24.39 27.60
C ALA A 83 21.66 25.30 28.84
N ALA A 84 20.95 26.44 28.86
CA ALA A 84 20.88 27.31 30.03
C ALA A 84 20.06 26.69 31.18
N ILE A 85 18.95 26.02 30.86
CA ILE A 85 18.12 25.28 31.84
C ILE A 85 18.91 24.12 32.43
N GLN A 86 19.53 23.29 31.58
CA GLN A 86 20.32 22.13 32.01
C GLN A 86 21.47 22.52 32.95
N ARG A 87 22.20 23.60 32.62
CA ARG A 87 23.26 24.15 33.49
C ARG A 87 22.73 24.67 34.84
N SER A 88 21.48 25.10 34.89
CA SER A 88 20.84 25.65 36.09
C SER A 88 20.16 24.59 36.96
N ALA A 89 19.89 23.40 36.40
CA ALA A 89 19.10 22.35 37.03
C ALA A 89 19.86 21.61 38.15
N GLY A 90 21.18 21.47 38.04
CA GLY A 90 21.98 20.69 38.99
C GLY A 90 21.50 19.23 39.08
N SER A 91 21.47 18.66 40.28
CA SER A 91 21.09 17.25 40.52
C SER A 91 19.59 17.00 40.75
N GLY A 92 18.74 18.03 40.71
CA GLY A 92 17.32 17.94 41.06
C GLY A 92 16.38 17.44 39.94
N VAL A 93 16.93 16.98 38.81
CA VAL A 93 16.16 16.60 37.62
C VAL A 93 15.43 15.27 37.85
N ILE A 94 14.11 15.28 37.64
CA ILE A 94 13.25 14.10 37.77
C ILE A 94 12.95 13.52 36.38
N HIS A 95 12.65 14.38 35.42
CA HIS A 95 12.36 14.00 34.03
C HIS A 95 12.75 15.10 33.07
N GLU A 96 13.14 14.74 31.85
CA GLU A 96 13.49 15.65 30.77
C GLU A 96 12.94 15.09 29.45
N SER A 97 12.33 15.94 28.62
CA SER A 97 11.77 15.56 27.32
C SER A 97 12.06 16.63 26.26
N PHE A 98 12.56 16.17 25.11
CA PHE A 98 12.86 16.98 23.93
C PHE A 98 11.72 16.85 22.92
N LYS A 99 10.60 17.53 23.20
CA LYS A 99 9.37 17.44 22.41
C LYS A 99 9.59 17.70 20.91
N ARG A 100 10.48 18.62 20.57
CA ARG A 100 10.84 18.91 19.17
C ARG A 100 11.40 17.67 18.45
N ALA A 101 12.43 17.06 19.05
CA ALA A 101 13.09 15.89 18.49
C ALA A 101 12.14 14.69 18.40
N ASP A 102 11.27 14.52 19.40
CA ASP A 102 10.25 13.47 19.41
C ASP A 102 9.23 13.65 18.27
N ARG A 103 8.77 14.89 18.04
CA ARG A 103 7.87 15.24 16.92
C ARG A 103 8.54 15.00 15.58
N GLU A 104 9.77 15.46 15.40
CA GLU A 104 10.53 15.30 14.15
C GLU A 104 10.77 13.81 13.85
N ARG A 105 11.16 13.01 14.84
CA ARG A 105 11.31 11.55 14.71
C ARG A 105 9.99 10.88 14.34
N SER A 106 8.90 11.24 15.03
CA SER A 106 7.56 10.68 14.76
C SER A 106 7.05 11.05 13.38
N ALA A 107 7.32 12.28 12.92
CA ALA A 107 7.00 12.71 11.56
C ALA A 107 7.83 11.95 10.51
N ALA A 108 9.13 11.77 10.74
CA ALA A 108 10.00 11.01 9.86
C ALA A 108 9.57 9.54 9.74
N ILE A 109 9.20 8.90 10.85
CA ILE A 109 8.67 7.52 10.86
C ILE A 109 7.37 7.44 10.06
N ARG A 110 6.40 8.33 10.32
CA ARG A 110 5.13 8.37 9.58
C ARG A 110 5.35 8.57 8.09
N TYR A 111 6.18 9.54 7.71
CA TYR A 111 6.52 9.79 6.32
C TYR A 111 7.16 8.56 5.65
N ALA A 112 8.09 7.88 6.33
CA ALA A 112 8.69 6.66 5.81
C ALA A 112 7.68 5.51 5.64
N GLN A 113 6.73 5.39 6.58
CA GLN A 113 5.63 4.41 6.50
C GLN A 113 4.65 4.73 5.36
N GLU A 114 4.30 6.00 5.17
CA GLU A 114 3.43 6.45 4.08
C GLU A 114 4.11 6.19 2.72
N GLN A 115 5.39 6.50 2.58
CA GLN A 115 6.15 6.20 1.37
C GLN A 115 6.24 4.70 1.08
N SER A 116 6.51 3.87 2.09
CA SER A 116 6.60 2.41 1.89
C SER A 116 5.26 1.80 1.53
N ALA A 117 4.16 2.28 2.14
CA ALA A 117 2.81 1.86 1.83
C ALA A 117 2.39 2.28 0.41
N ALA A 118 2.66 3.52 0.01
CA ALA A 118 2.38 4.01 -1.34
C ALA A 118 3.12 3.18 -2.40
N ARG A 119 4.40 2.89 -2.16
CA ARG A 119 5.22 2.07 -3.04
C ARG A 119 4.72 0.63 -3.13
N LYS A 120 4.36 0.01 -2.00
CA LYS A 120 3.79 -1.34 -1.99
C LYS A 120 2.51 -1.38 -2.84
N LYS A 121 1.63 -0.39 -2.68
CA LYS A 121 0.39 -0.29 -3.47
C LYS A 121 0.67 -0.18 -4.97
N GLU A 122 1.71 0.55 -5.38
CA GLU A 122 2.12 0.67 -6.78
C GLU A 122 2.63 -0.68 -7.35
N ILE A 123 3.44 -1.41 -6.58
CA ILE A 123 3.90 -2.75 -6.93
C ILE A 123 2.71 -3.72 -7.05
N ASP A 124 1.82 -3.75 -6.06
CA ASP A 124 0.64 -4.62 -6.05
C ASP A 124 -0.28 -4.34 -7.24
N ALA A 125 -0.47 -3.07 -7.61
CA ALA A 125 -1.25 -2.70 -8.79
C ALA A 125 -0.62 -3.21 -10.10
N LYS A 126 0.71 -3.17 -10.22
CA LYS A 126 1.42 -3.71 -11.38
C LYS A 126 1.34 -5.24 -11.45
N LEU A 127 1.51 -5.92 -10.33
CA LEU A 127 1.36 -7.37 -10.26
C LEU A 127 -0.05 -7.79 -10.67
N ALA A 128 -1.09 -7.11 -10.15
CA ALA A 128 -2.47 -7.38 -10.53
C ALA A 128 -2.74 -7.15 -12.03
N ALA A 129 -2.18 -6.07 -12.60
CA ALA A 129 -2.29 -5.81 -14.04
C ALA A 129 -1.59 -6.90 -14.89
N GLN A 130 -0.43 -7.37 -14.44
CA GLN A 130 0.31 -8.45 -15.10
C GLN A 130 -0.43 -9.79 -15.00
N GLU A 131 -0.98 -10.14 -13.83
CA GLU A 131 -1.80 -11.33 -13.63
C GLU A 131 -3.02 -11.32 -14.55
N LEU A 132 -3.75 -10.21 -14.61
CA LEU A 132 -4.92 -10.06 -15.47
C LEU A 132 -4.56 -10.21 -16.95
N ALA A 133 -3.48 -9.56 -17.40
CA ALA A 133 -3.01 -9.69 -18.78
C ALA A 133 -2.64 -11.14 -19.13
N LEU A 134 -2.02 -11.85 -18.19
CA LEU A 134 -1.67 -13.25 -18.34
C LEU A 134 -2.91 -14.15 -18.41
N GLN A 135 -3.88 -13.96 -17.50
CA GLN A 135 -5.15 -14.69 -17.50
C GLN A 135 -5.89 -14.51 -18.83
N LEU A 136 -6.07 -13.28 -19.29
CA LEU A 136 -6.73 -12.99 -20.56
C LEU A 136 -6.03 -13.66 -21.75
N ARG A 137 -4.69 -13.72 -21.73
CA ARG A 137 -3.90 -14.39 -22.76
C ARG A 137 -4.13 -15.91 -22.77
N TYR A 138 -4.16 -16.54 -21.61
CA TYR A 138 -4.44 -17.98 -21.50
C TYR A 138 -5.89 -18.30 -21.83
N ASP A 139 -6.85 -17.47 -21.42
CA ASP A 139 -8.26 -17.64 -21.76
C ASP A 139 -8.49 -17.56 -23.28
N ALA A 140 -7.82 -16.62 -23.95
CA ALA A 140 -7.86 -16.54 -25.42
C ALA A 140 -7.26 -17.80 -26.07
N ARG A 141 -6.15 -18.31 -25.54
CA ARG A 141 -5.51 -19.55 -26.01
C ARG A 141 -6.40 -20.79 -25.77
N LEU A 142 -7.08 -20.87 -24.63
CA LEU A 142 -8.02 -21.95 -24.32
C LEU A 142 -9.18 -21.93 -25.32
N LYS A 143 -9.77 -20.76 -25.56
CA LYS A 143 -10.86 -20.61 -26.54
C LYS A 143 -10.44 -20.94 -27.98
N SER A 144 -9.19 -20.64 -28.36
CA SER A 144 -8.70 -20.96 -29.71
C SER A 144 -8.40 -22.44 -29.91
N HIS A 145 -7.93 -23.15 -28.88
CA HIS A 145 -7.61 -24.57 -28.97
C HIS A 145 -8.78 -25.50 -28.66
N PHE A 146 -9.70 -25.08 -27.79
CA PHE A 146 -10.86 -25.86 -27.35
C PHE A 146 -12.13 -25.08 -27.68
N ILE A 147 -12.65 -25.31 -28.89
CA ILE A 147 -13.87 -24.69 -29.38
C ILE A 147 -15.05 -25.27 -28.60
N ASP A 148 -15.70 -24.47 -27.76
CA ASP A 148 -16.98 -24.84 -27.16
C ASP A 148 -18.10 -24.54 -28.16
N LEU A 149 -18.79 -25.59 -28.60
CA LEU A 149 -19.91 -25.46 -29.51
C LEU A 149 -21.12 -24.88 -28.75
N PRO A 150 -21.93 -24.02 -29.38
CA PRO A 150 -23.13 -23.50 -28.74
C PRO A 150 -24.13 -24.63 -28.47
N PHE A 151 -24.89 -24.52 -27.37
CA PHE A 151 -25.82 -25.56 -26.91
C PHE A 151 -26.78 -26.07 -28.00
N TRP A 152 -27.22 -25.20 -28.91
CA TRP A 152 -28.15 -25.57 -29.97
C TRP A 152 -27.61 -26.67 -30.90
N GLN A 153 -26.29 -26.77 -31.08
CA GLN A 153 -25.70 -27.84 -31.91
C GLN A 153 -25.80 -29.20 -31.20
N TYR A 154 -25.56 -29.23 -29.89
CA TYR A 154 -25.78 -30.42 -29.08
C TYR A 154 -27.25 -30.80 -29.02
N TRP A 155 -28.14 -29.81 -28.87
CA TRP A 155 -29.59 -30.01 -28.94
C TRP A 155 -30.03 -30.61 -30.28
N ALA A 156 -29.56 -30.05 -31.41
CA ALA A 156 -29.86 -30.58 -32.74
C ALA A 156 -29.38 -32.04 -32.90
N SER A 157 -28.18 -32.37 -32.41
CA SER A 157 -27.68 -33.76 -32.40
C SER A 157 -28.55 -34.67 -31.52
N GLY A 158 -29.01 -34.17 -30.38
CA GLY A 158 -29.90 -34.90 -29.47
C GLY A 158 -31.27 -35.17 -30.08
N ILE A 159 -31.84 -34.21 -30.84
CA ILE A 159 -33.09 -34.41 -31.59
C ILE A 159 -32.94 -35.58 -32.55
N VAL A 160 -31.85 -35.63 -33.32
CA VAL A 160 -31.59 -36.73 -34.28
C VAL A 160 -31.52 -38.08 -33.56
N VAL A 161 -30.81 -38.14 -32.43
CA VAL A 161 -30.71 -39.38 -31.62
C VAL A 161 -32.08 -39.83 -31.12
N VAL A 162 -32.88 -38.93 -30.56
CA VAL A 162 -34.21 -39.27 -30.03
C VAL A 162 -35.18 -39.63 -31.15
N ALA A 163 -35.17 -38.91 -32.27
CA ALA A 163 -35.99 -39.22 -33.44
C ALA A 163 -35.69 -40.61 -34.01
N LEU A 164 -34.41 -40.97 -34.12
CA LEU A 164 -34.00 -42.32 -34.53
C LEU A 164 -34.50 -43.37 -33.53
N LEU A 165 -34.31 -43.16 -32.24
CA LEU A 165 -34.78 -44.10 -31.21
C LEU A 165 -36.29 -44.34 -31.29
N LEU A 166 -37.09 -43.26 -31.37
CA LEU A 166 -38.55 -43.35 -31.48
C LEU A 166 -38.99 -44.06 -32.76
N ALA A 167 -38.32 -43.81 -33.89
CA ALA A 167 -38.60 -44.46 -35.17
C ALA A 167 -38.34 -45.98 -35.14
N PHE A 168 -37.36 -46.43 -34.33
CA PHE A 168 -37.06 -47.86 -34.17
C PHE A 168 -37.97 -48.55 -33.13
N THR A 169 -38.48 -47.83 -32.12
CA THR A 169 -39.16 -48.45 -30.99
C THR A 169 -40.68 -48.50 -31.09
N ASP A 170 -41.33 -47.55 -31.77
CA ASP A 170 -42.80 -47.46 -31.69
C ASP A 170 -43.47 -46.88 -32.96
N PRO A 171 -44.03 -47.72 -33.86
CA PRO A 171 -44.62 -47.27 -35.12
C PRO A 171 -46.02 -46.64 -34.98
N LYS A 172 -46.55 -46.49 -33.76
CA LYS A 172 -47.93 -46.01 -33.51
C LYS A 172 -48.01 -44.58 -32.96
N ILE A 173 -46.89 -43.88 -32.83
CA ILE A 173 -46.86 -42.48 -32.37
C ILE A 173 -47.47 -41.58 -33.45
N THR A 174 -48.33 -40.63 -33.06
CA THR A 174 -48.86 -39.62 -33.98
C THR A 174 -47.76 -38.66 -34.46
N ASP A 175 -47.85 -38.16 -35.70
CA ASP A 175 -46.84 -37.28 -36.29
C ASP A 175 -46.49 -36.06 -35.41
N GLN A 176 -47.51 -35.45 -34.77
CA GLN A 176 -47.31 -34.34 -33.83
C GLN A 176 -46.61 -34.78 -32.54
N GLY A 177 -46.93 -35.97 -32.02
CA GLY A 177 -46.27 -36.54 -30.85
C GLY A 177 -44.80 -36.86 -31.12
N PHE A 178 -44.50 -37.43 -32.29
CA PHE A 178 -43.13 -37.70 -32.73
C PHE A 178 -42.29 -36.42 -32.76
N PHE A 179 -42.81 -35.36 -33.39
CA PHE A 179 -42.12 -34.07 -33.47
C PHE A 179 -41.80 -33.47 -32.09
N TRP A 180 -42.80 -33.35 -31.21
CA TRP A 180 -42.60 -32.71 -29.91
C TRP A 180 -41.74 -33.55 -28.96
N LEU A 181 -41.86 -34.88 -28.97
CA LEU A 181 -41.03 -35.78 -28.17
C LEU A 181 -39.56 -35.73 -28.61
N SER A 182 -39.28 -35.68 -29.91
CA SER A 182 -37.91 -35.51 -30.41
C SER A 182 -37.32 -34.16 -30.05
N VAL A 183 -38.09 -33.08 -30.16
CA VAL A 183 -37.64 -31.71 -29.84
C VAL A 183 -37.33 -31.54 -28.35
N LEU A 184 -38.25 -31.95 -27.46
CA LEU A 184 -38.08 -31.82 -26.01
C LEU A 184 -37.10 -32.86 -25.46
N GLY A 185 -37.19 -34.12 -25.91
CA GLY A 185 -36.27 -35.18 -25.52
C GLY A 185 -34.83 -34.90 -26.00
N GLY A 186 -34.69 -34.29 -27.18
CA GLY A 186 -33.40 -33.88 -27.73
C GLY A 186 -32.67 -32.86 -26.87
N ALA A 187 -33.38 -32.02 -26.10
CA ALA A 187 -32.74 -31.07 -25.17
C ALA A 187 -32.07 -31.78 -23.99
N ALA A 188 -32.73 -32.81 -23.43
CA ALA A 188 -32.16 -33.63 -22.36
C ALA A 188 -30.95 -34.42 -22.85
N VAL A 189 -31.06 -35.09 -24.01
CA VAL A 189 -29.95 -35.82 -24.62
C VAL A 189 -28.80 -34.88 -25.00
N GLY A 190 -29.10 -33.73 -25.60
CA GLY A 190 -28.10 -32.72 -25.94
C GLY A 190 -27.36 -32.17 -24.71
N ALA A 191 -28.05 -31.93 -23.60
CA ALA A 191 -27.41 -31.53 -22.34
C ALA A 191 -26.45 -32.61 -21.82
N ILE A 192 -26.84 -33.88 -21.86
CA ILE A 192 -25.98 -35.01 -21.48
C ILE A 192 -24.76 -35.14 -22.40
N ILE A 193 -24.95 -34.99 -23.71
CA ILE A 193 -23.83 -35.01 -24.67
C ILE A 193 -22.87 -33.86 -24.37
N LYS A 194 -23.38 -32.64 -24.15
CA LYS A 194 -22.53 -31.50 -23.82
C LYS A 194 -21.74 -31.73 -22.54
N THR A 195 -22.36 -32.21 -21.45
CA THR A 195 -21.64 -32.45 -20.19
C THR A 195 -20.53 -33.49 -20.37
N ILE A 196 -20.80 -34.58 -21.08
CA ILE A 196 -19.79 -35.62 -21.38
C ILE A 196 -18.65 -35.03 -22.23
N MET A 197 -18.94 -34.21 -23.24
CA MET A 197 -17.92 -33.60 -24.09
C MET A 197 -17.09 -32.54 -23.36
N ASP A 198 -17.72 -31.71 -22.52
CA ASP A 198 -17.04 -30.74 -21.66
C ASP A 198 -16.10 -31.45 -20.69
N GLU A 199 -16.56 -32.53 -20.04
CA GLU A 199 -15.75 -33.34 -19.13
C GLU A 199 -14.57 -34.00 -19.84
N ARG A 200 -14.79 -34.59 -21.03
CA ARG A 200 -13.69 -35.15 -21.83
C ARG A 200 -12.66 -34.09 -22.22
N THR A 201 -13.13 -32.90 -22.61
CA THR A 201 -12.25 -31.79 -22.98
C THR A 201 -11.43 -31.33 -21.78
N LYS A 202 -12.07 -31.13 -20.63
CA LYS A 202 -11.40 -30.74 -19.37
C LYS A 202 -10.42 -31.79 -18.88
N ASN A 203 -10.71 -33.07 -19.07
CA ASN A 203 -9.82 -34.17 -18.68
C ASN A 203 -8.75 -34.50 -19.73
N SER A 204 -8.76 -33.82 -20.88
CA SER A 204 -7.75 -34.05 -21.92
C SER A 204 -6.35 -33.64 -21.41
N PRO A 205 -5.29 -34.40 -21.76
CA PRO A 205 -3.93 -34.06 -21.37
C PRO A 205 -3.50 -32.65 -21.82
N GLY A 206 -3.95 -32.22 -23.00
CA GLY A 206 -3.65 -30.89 -23.54
C GLY A 206 -4.29 -29.76 -22.73
N TYR A 207 -5.56 -29.91 -22.33
CA TYR A 207 -6.25 -28.91 -21.51
C TYR A 207 -5.61 -28.80 -20.12
N GLN A 208 -5.33 -29.94 -19.48
CA GLN A 208 -4.69 -29.98 -18.17
C GLN A 208 -3.25 -29.44 -18.21
N ALA A 209 -2.49 -29.71 -19.28
CA ALA A 209 -1.16 -29.15 -19.45
C ALA A 209 -1.18 -27.62 -19.54
N LEU A 210 -2.12 -27.05 -20.30
CA LEU A 210 -2.27 -25.60 -20.42
C LEU A 210 -2.68 -24.94 -19.10
N LEU A 211 -3.56 -25.58 -18.32
CA LEU A 211 -3.92 -25.06 -16.98
C LEU A 211 -2.73 -25.08 -16.01
N ARG A 212 -1.88 -26.12 -16.07
CA ARG A 212 -0.66 -26.16 -15.26
C ARG A 212 0.34 -25.10 -15.70
N GLU A 213 0.52 -24.90 -17.01
CA GLU A 213 1.36 -23.83 -17.57
C GLU A 213 0.86 -22.45 -17.10
N GLN A 214 -0.46 -22.22 -17.13
CA GLN A 214 -1.09 -21.00 -16.62
C GLN A 214 -0.83 -20.82 -15.12
N ALA A 215 -1.00 -21.86 -14.30
CA ALA A 215 -0.77 -21.80 -12.87
C ALA A 215 0.70 -21.45 -12.55
N THR A 216 1.65 -22.13 -13.17
CA THR A 216 3.09 -21.84 -12.98
C THR A 216 3.44 -20.43 -13.44
N ALA A 217 2.91 -19.98 -14.58
CA ALA A 217 3.19 -18.64 -15.08
C ALA A 217 2.57 -17.54 -14.18
N LEU A 218 1.40 -17.81 -13.56
CA LEU A 218 0.79 -16.90 -12.58
C LEU A 218 1.60 -16.82 -11.30
N ASP A 219 2.09 -17.95 -10.79
CA ASP A 219 2.97 -17.98 -9.61
C ASP A 219 4.27 -17.21 -9.87
N GLU A 220 4.89 -17.40 -11.04
CA GLU A 220 6.07 -16.62 -11.44
C GLU A 220 5.78 -15.12 -11.58
N ALA A 221 4.59 -14.76 -12.08
CA ALA A 221 4.16 -13.38 -12.24
C ALA A 221 3.88 -12.66 -10.91
N ARG A 222 3.53 -13.41 -9.85
CA ARG A 222 3.32 -12.90 -8.49
C ARG A 222 4.61 -12.56 -7.78
N GLU A 223 5.64 -13.36 -8.01
CA GLU A 223 6.93 -13.20 -7.34
C GLU A 223 7.82 -12.14 -8.00
N ALA A 224 7.61 -11.88 -9.30
CA ALA A 224 8.44 -10.94 -10.03
C ALA A 224 7.73 -10.16 -11.14
N ILE A 225 8.09 -8.89 -11.24
CA ILE A 225 7.70 -8.01 -12.35
C ILE A 225 8.69 -8.20 -13.49
N LEU A 226 8.17 -8.51 -14.67
CA LEU A 226 8.94 -8.65 -15.91
C LEU A 226 8.84 -7.39 -16.74
N VAL A 227 9.99 -6.78 -17.05
CA VAL A 227 10.03 -5.47 -17.72
C VAL A 227 10.96 -5.55 -18.93
N LEU A 228 10.50 -5.07 -20.08
CA LEU A 228 11.31 -5.01 -21.30
C LEU A 228 12.30 -3.84 -21.21
N CYS A 229 13.55 -4.08 -21.59
CA CYS A 229 14.53 -3.00 -21.63
C CYS A 229 14.07 -1.90 -22.60
N PRO A 230 14.07 -0.62 -22.19
CA PRO A 230 13.58 0.49 -23.03
C PRO A 230 14.52 0.74 -24.23
N ASN A 231 15.74 0.23 -24.18
CA ASN A 231 16.65 0.27 -25.32
C ASN A 231 16.19 -0.72 -26.40
N LEU A 232 15.72 -0.17 -27.53
CA LEU A 232 15.27 -0.88 -28.72
C LEU A 232 16.30 -1.88 -29.27
N ASN A 233 17.60 -1.64 -29.04
CA ASN A 233 18.67 -2.52 -29.49
C ASN A 233 18.94 -3.68 -28.52
N CYS A 234 18.49 -3.59 -27.26
CA CYS A 234 18.74 -4.63 -26.25
C CYS A 234 17.65 -5.72 -26.24
N LYS A 235 16.37 -5.32 -26.32
CA LYS A 235 15.17 -6.20 -26.32
C LYS A 235 15.12 -7.28 -25.22
N ARG A 236 15.93 -7.18 -24.17
CA ARG A 236 15.94 -8.14 -23.07
C ARG A 236 14.83 -7.84 -22.08
N THR A 237 14.16 -8.89 -21.63
CA THR A 237 13.28 -8.83 -20.46
C THR A 237 14.13 -8.98 -19.20
N VAL A 238 13.97 -8.04 -18.27
CA VAL A 238 14.62 -8.05 -16.96
C VAL A 238 13.58 -8.45 -15.92
N ARG A 239 13.95 -9.38 -15.03
CA ARG A 239 13.11 -9.87 -13.94
C ARG A 239 13.47 -9.13 -12.66
N PHE A 240 12.46 -8.52 -12.02
CA PHE A 240 12.60 -7.83 -10.75
C PHE A 240 11.78 -8.54 -9.68
N GLN A 241 12.45 -9.12 -8.68
CA GLN A 241 11.78 -9.78 -7.56
C GLN A 241 11.06 -8.74 -6.69
N VAL A 242 9.86 -9.05 -6.21
CA VAL A 242 9.06 -8.14 -5.39
C VAL A 242 9.81 -7.68 -4.14
N ASP A 243 10.50 -8.59 -3.46
CA ASP A 243 11.30 -8.27 -2.26
C ASP A 243 12.42 -7.25 -2.55
N GLN A 244 13.05 -7.37 -3.72
CA GLN A 244 14.08 -6.42 -4.15
C GLN A 244 13.47 -5.05 -4.45
N LEU A 245 12.27 -5.03 -5.03
CA LEU A 245 11.54 -3.79 -5.31
C LEU A 245 11.06 -3.10 -4.04
N LEU A 246 10.77 -3.83 -2.96
CA LEU A 246 10.41 -3.25 -1.66
C LEU A 246 11.65 -2.72 -0.90
N ALA A 247 12.80 -3.36 -1.05
CA ALA A 247 14.02 -3.02 -0.30
C ALA A 247 14.78 -1.78 -0.83
N VAL A 248 14.77 -1.51 -2.13
CA VAL A 248 15.65 -0.50 -2.74
C VAL A 248 15.06 0.91 -2.64
N LYS A 249 15.64 1.83 -1.85
CA LYS A 249 15.09 3.20 -1.68
C LYS A 249 14.94 4.02 -2.98
N ASP A 250 15.92 3.98 -3.88
CA ASP A 250 16.01 4.98 -4.97
C ASP A 250 15.44 4.55 -6.33
N GLY A 251 14.89 3.34 -6.47
CA GLY A 251 14.18 2.89 -7.70
C GLY A 251 14.98 2.90 -9.01
N LYS A 252 16.26 3.29 -8.98
CA LYS A 252 17.15 3.37 -10.14
C LYS A 252 17.78 2.02 -10.39
N TRP A 253 17.22 1.27 -11.33
CA TRP A 253 17.79 0.04 -11.83
C TRP A 253 18.50 0.31 -13.14
N ASN A 254 19.56 -0.43 -13.45
CA ASN A 254 20.21 -0.39 -14.75
C ASN A 254 20.07 -1.76 -15.41
N CYS A 255 19.84 -1.78 -16.71
CA CYS A 255 19.90 -3.01 -17.48
C CYS A 255 21.25 -3.70 -17.23
N PRO A 256 21.30 -5.00 -16.89
CA PRO A 256 22.57 -5.69 -16.63
C PRO A 256 23.50 -5.66 -17.85
N VAL A 257 22.93 -5.55 -19.05
CA VAL A 257 23.64 -5.60 -20.34
C VAL A 257 24.00 -4.21 -20.85
N CYS A 258 23.00 -3.40 -21.21
CA CYS A 258 23.22 -2.12 -21.87
C CYS A 258 23.39 -0.95 -20.90
N LYS A 259 23.29 -1.19 -19.59
CA LYS A 259 23.42 -0.20 -18.50
C LYS A 259 22.45 0.98 -18.56
N VAL A 260 21.50 1.00 -19.49
CA VAL A 260 20.43 2.00 -19.57
C VAL A 260 19.55 1.92 -18.31
N PRO A 261 19.16 3.06 -17.72
CA PRO A 261 18.28 3.08 -16.57
C PRO A 261 16.91 2.48 -16.92
N ILE A 262 16.41 1.63 -16.04
CA ILE A 262 15.11 0.97 -16.10
C ILE A 262 14.37 1.33 -14.82
N ASP A 263 13.15 1.82 -14.97
CA ASP A 263 12.21 2.00 -13.87
C ASP A 263 11.10 0.95 -14.03
N PRO A 264 11.07 -0.10 -13.17
CA PRO A 264 10.09 -1.17 -13.30
C PRO A 264 8.65 -0.69 -13.00
N LEU A 265 8.49 0.44 -12.30
CA LEU A 265 7.18 0.98 -11.94
C LEU A 265 6.67 2.03 -12.92
N LYS A 266 7.52 2.62 -13.77
CA LYS A 266 7.08 3.67 -14.73
C LYS A 266 6.92 3.24 -16.18
N GLN A 267 7.23 1.98 -16.51
CA GLN A 267 7.01 1.43 -17.85
C GLN A 267 5.61 0.85 -18.07
#